data_AF-A0A511Z735-F1
#
_entry.id   AF-A0A511Z735-F1
#
_cell.length_a   1.000
_cell.length_b   1.000
_cell.length_c   1.000
_cell.angle_alpha   90.00
_cell.angle_beta   90.00
_cell.angle_gamma   90.00
#
_symmetry.space_group_name_H-M   'P 1'
#
loop_
_entity.id
_entity.type
_entity.pdbx_description
1 polymer ?
#
loop_
_entity_poly.entity_id
_entity_poly.type
_entity_poly.pdbx_seq_one_letter_code
_entity_poly.pdbx_strand_id
1 'polypeptide(L)'
;MENPSFQVTALSITILLWLALMASIVQFAVWFYLLQTGEPGKTSAFLFLAPFFGVLTGWLVLDETIAWNVILGGVCIFIGIFMVNWTAKEVKSV
;
A
#
# COMPACT_ATOMS: atom_id res chain seq x y z
N MET A 1 -2.35 -32.78 -10.02
CA MET A 1 -3.18 -32.73 -8.80
C MET A 1 -2.28 -32.22 -7.70
N GLU A 2 -2.44 -30.97 -7.29
CA GLU A 2 -1.74 -30.43 -6.11
C GLU A 2 -2.29 -31.18 -4.90
N ASN A 3 -1.46 -31.93 -4.18
CA ASN A 3 -1.88 -32.63 -2.96
C ASN A 3 -1.81 -31.61 -1.81
N PRO A 4 -2.92 -31.09 -1.28
CA PRO A 4 -2.88 -30.11 -0.21
C PRO A 4 -2.50 -30.81 1.09
N SER A 5 -1.21 -30.83 1.42
CA SER A 5 -0.72 -31.27 2.72
C SER A 5 -0.55 -30.07 3.63
N PHE A 6 -1.27 -30.05 4.76
CA PHE A 6 -1.13 -28.99 5.77
C PHE A 6 0.17 -29.18 6.56
N GLN A 7 1.25 -28.59 6.04
CA GLN A 7 2.59 -28.67 6.64
C GLN A 7 2.80 -27.44 7.53
N VAL A 8 2.64 -27.63 8.84
CA VAL A 8 2.92 -26.57 9.81
C VAL A 8 4.43 -26.53 10.05
N THR A 9 5.09 -25.51 9.50
CA THR A 9 6.51 -25.25 9.74
C THR A 9 6.68 -24.01 10.60
N ALA A 10 7.83 -23.87 11.26
CA ALA A 10 8.16 -22.66 12.01
C ALA A 10 8.07 -21.40 11.13
N LEU A 11 8.49 -21.50 9.86
CA LEU A 11 8.37 -20.44 8.87
C LEU A 11 6.91 -20.02 8.65
N SER A 12 6.00 -20.99 8.47
CA SER A 12 4.56 -20.71 8.28
C SER A 12 3.98 -19.95 9.48
N ILE A 13 4.36 -20.33 10.70
CA ILE A 13 3.94 -19.65 11.93
C ILE A 13 4.48 -18.22 11.97
N THR A 14 5.76 -18.01 11.62
CA THR A 14 6.36 -16.68 11.55
C THR A 14 5.66 -15.79 10.52
N ILE A 15 5.33 -16.31 9.34
CA ILE A 15 4.60 -15.58 8.30
C ILE A 15 3.20 -15.19 8.81
N LEU A 16 2.49 -16.11 9.45
CA LEU A 16 1.16 -15.84 10.03
C LEU A 16 1.22 -14.76 11.11
N LEU A 17 2.18 -14.85 12.03
CA LEU A 17 2.37 -13.83 13.07
C LEU A 17 2.72 -12.47 12.48
N TRP A 18 3.59 -12.44 11.47
CA TRP A 18 3.95 -11.21 10.77
C TRP A 18 2.72 -10.55 10.12
N LEU A 19 1.90 -11.33 9.40
CA LEU A 19 0.67 -10.82 8.77
C LEU A 19 -0.35 -10.35 9.81
N ALA A 20 -0.56 -11.11 10.87
CA ALA A 20 -1.54 -10.78 11.90
C ALA A 20 -1.16 -9.52 12.69
N LEU A 21 0.11 -9.38 13.07
CA LEU A 21 0.56 -8.27 13.90
C LEU A 21 0.89 -7.02 13.06
N MET A 22 1.78 -7.15 12.08
CA MET A 22 2.29 -5.99 11.34
C MET A 22 1.33 -5.58 10.22
N ALA A 23 0.92 -6.52 9.38
CA ALA A 23 0.07 -6.21 8.22
C ALA A 23 -1.39 -5.91 8.58
N SER A 24 -1.85 -6.32 9.77
CA SER A 24 -3.20 -6.01 10.26
C SER A 24 -3.17 -5.00 11.40
N ILE A 25 -2.81 -5.41 12.62
CA ILE A 25 -2.98 -4.55 13.82
C ILE A 25 -2.22 -3.23 13.68
N VAL A 26 -0.92 -3.27 13.38
CA VAL A 26 -0.10 -2.06 13.27
C VAL A 26 -0.53 -1.21 12.09
N GLN A 27 -0.73 -1.82 10.91
CA GLN A 27 -1.16 -1.12 9.71
C GLN A 27 -2.50 -0.39 9.90
N PHE A 28 -3.50 -1.05 10.49
CA PHE A 28 -4.80 -0.42 10.75
C PHE A 28 -4.71 0.65 11.84
N ALA A 29 -3.97 0.40 12.93
CA ALA A 29 -3.79 1.40 14.00
C ALA A 29 -3.15 2.69 13.46
N VAL A 30 -2.09 2.58 12.67
CA VAL A 30 -1.44 3.73 12.03
C VAL A 30 -2.41 4.44 11.07
N TRP A 31 -3.16 3.69 10.28
CA TRP A 31 -4.13 4.27 9.36
C TRP A 31 -5.25 5.05 10.08
N PHE A 32 -5.85 4.47 11.12
CA PHE A 32 -6.86 5.16 11.92
C PHE A 32 -6.31 6.37 12.66
N TYR A 33 -5.05 6.32 13.10
CA TYR A 33 -4.36 7.46 13.69
C TYR A 33 -4.15 8.60 12.67
N LEU A 34 -3.71 8.27 11.46
CA LEU A 34 -3.52 9.24 10.37
C LEU A 34 -4.85 9.81 9.87
N LEU A 35 -5.94 9.04 9.92
CA LEU A 35 -7.28 9.55 9.61
C LEU A 35 -7.80 10.54 10.65
N GLN A 36 -7.43 10.36 11.93
CA GLN A 36 -7.83 11.27 13.00
C GLN A 36 -7.01 12.56 13.01
N THR A 37 -5.78 12.53 12.52
CA THR A 37 -4.84 13.66 12.57
C THR A 37 -4.75 14.44 11.26
N GLY A 38 -5.05 13.81 10.11
CA GLY A 38 -4.98 14.42 8.79
C GLY A 38 -6.33 14.66 8.12
N GLU A 39 -6.31 15.36 6.99
CA GLU A 39 -7.49 15.51 6.12
C GLU A 39 -7.85 14.12 5.52
N PRO A 40 -9.06 13.57 5.77
CA PRO A 40 -9.41 12.21 5.36
C PRO A 40 -9.21 11.93 3.86
N GLY A 41 -9.45 12.94 3.02
CA GLY A 41 -9.25 12.86 1.57
C GLY A 41 -7.78 12.70 1.17
N LYS A 42 -6.88 13.45 1.81
CA LYS A 42 -5.42 13.37 1.56
C LYS A 42 -4.83 12.10 2.17
N THR A 43 -5.26 11.72 3.37
CA THR A 43 -4.79 10.49 4.03
C THR A 43 -5.15 9.24 3.22
N SER A 44 -6.37 9.19 2.67
CA SER A 44 -6.83 8.04 1.87
C SER A 44 -6.08 7.92 0.54
N ALA A 45 -5.60 9.03 -0.03
CA ALA A 45 -4.80 9.02 -1.26
C ALA A 45 -3.50 8.22 -1.11
N PHE A 46 -2.92 8.15 0.09
CA PHE A 46 -1.70 7.37 0.34
C PHE A 46 -1.90 5.86 0.20
N LEU A 47 -3.15 5.35 0.31
CA LEU A 47 -3.43 3.94 0.06
C LEU A 47 -3.14 3.53 -1.39
N PHE A 48 -3.18 4.48 -2.34
CA PHE A 48 -2.80 4.22 -3.72
C PHE A 48 -1.30 3.98 -3.91
N LEU A 49 -0.45 4.25 -2.92
CA LEU A 49 0.96 3.82 -2.96
C LEU A 49 1.13 2.32 -2.69
N ALA A 50 0.12 1.59 -2.21
CA ALA A 50 0.23 0.16 -1.95
C ALA A 50 0.74 -0.64 -3.16
N PRO A 51 0.18 -0.52 -4.38
CA PRO A 51 0.71 -1.18 -5.58
C PRO A 51 2.14 -0.71 -5.95
N PHE A 52 2.50 0.56 -5.70
CA PHE A 52 3.85 1.05 -5.93
C PHE A 52 4.86 0.33 -5.03
N PHE A 53 4.60 0.26 -3.72
CA PHE A 53 5.47 -0.46 -2.79
C PHE A 53 5.48 -1.96 -3.06
N GLY A 54 4.35 -2.56 -3.46
CA GLY A 54 4.29 -3.97 -3.83
C GLY A 54 5.19 -4.32 -5.03
N VAL A 55 5.18 -3.50 -6.07
CA VAL A 55 6.09 -3.67 -7.22
C VAL A 55 7.54 -3.42 -6.81
N LEU A 56 7.80 -2.37 -6.03
CA LEU A 56 9.15 -2.02 -5.59
C LEU A 56 9.77 -3.16 -4.75
N THR A 57 9.02 -3.74 -3.82
CA THR A 57 9.49 -4.87 -3.02
C THR A 57 9.55 -6.16 -3.81
N GLY A 58 8.63 -6.41 -4.76
CA GLY A 58 8.71 -7.54 -5.69
C GLY A 58 9.99 -7.50 -6.52
N TRP A 59 10.32 -6.34 -7.09
CA TRP A 59 11.59 -6.16 -7.80
C TRP A 59 12.81 -6.33 -6.88
N LEU A 60 12.79 -5.75 -5.68
CA LEU A 60 13.95 -5.76 -4.78
C LEU A 60 14.20 -7.12 -4.10
N VAL A 61 13.13 -7.84 -3.73
CA VAL A 61 13.20 -9.07 -2.90
C VAL A 61 13.07 -10.33 -3.76
N LEU A 62 12.22 -10.30 -4.79
CA LEU A 62 11.96 -11.43 -5.69
C LEU A 62 12.73 -11.35 -7.01
N ASP A 63 13.47 -10.25 -7.27
CA ASP A 63 14.21 -10.01 -8.53
C ASP A 63 13.28 -10.02 -9.77
N GLU A 64 12.06 -9.51 -9.59
CA GLU A 64 11.06 -9.48 -10.67
C GLU A 64 11.37 -8.39 -11.72
N THR A 65 11.43 -8.74 -12.99
CA THR A 65 11.60 -7.76 -14.07
C THR A 65 10.40 -6.81 -14.18
N ILE A 66 10.65 -5.51 -14.00
CA ILE A 66 9.63 -4.46 -14.14
C ILE A 66 9.34 -4.20 -15.62
N ALA A 67 8.13 -4.54 -16.06
CA ALA A 67 7.67 -4.25 -17.40
C ALA A 67 7.28 -2.77 -17.58
N TRP A 68 7.32 -2.28 -18.83
CA TRP A 68 7.06 -0.87 -19.15
C TRP A 68 5.67 -0.39 -18.75
N ASN A 69 4.65 -1.25 -18.86
CA ASN A 69 3.29 -0.97 -18.42
C ASN A 69 3.19 -0.72 -16.89
N VAL A 70 4.03 -1.39 -16.10
CA VAL A 70 4.09 -1.20 -14.65
C VAL A 70 4.66 0.17 -14.32
N ILE A 71 5.67 0.62 -15.06
CA ILE A 71 6.24 1.97 -14.93
C ILE A 71 5.17 3.02 -15.24
N LEU A 72 4.43 2.85 -16.34
CA LEU A 72 3.31 3.74 -16.69
C LEU A 72 2.25 3.79 -15.58
N GLY A 73 1.90 2.63 -15.02
CA GLY A 73 0.99 2.55 -13.87
C GLY A 73 1.52 3.30 -12.65
N GLY A 74 2.82 3.16 -12.35
CA GLY A 74 3.51 3.90 -11.29
C GLY A 74 3.41 5.41 -11.47
N VAL A 75 3.67 5.92 -12.67
CA VAL A 75 3.52 7.34 -13.01
C VAL A 75 2.08 7.82 -12.79
N CYS A 76 1.09 7.04 -13.23
CA CYS A 76 -0.32 7.35 -13.03
C CYS A 76 -0.70 7.45 -11.54
N ILE A 77 -0.16 6.58 -10.68
CA ILE A 77 -0.38 6.64 -9.22
C ILE A 77 0.12 7.98 -8.67
N PHE A 78 1.35 8.38 -9.02
CA PHE A 78 1.91 9.65 -8.55
C PHE A 78 1.10 10.86 -9.03
N ILE A 79 0.64 10.85 -10.29
CA ILE A 79 -0.23 11.91 -10.82
C ILE A 79 -1.54 11.98 -10.03
N GLY A 80 -2.18 10.84 -9.75
CA GLY A 80 -3.42 10.80 -8.98
C GLY A 80 -3.26 11.35 -7.57
N ILE A 81 -2.20 10.95 -6.86
CA ILE A 81 -1.91 11.45 -5.50
C ILE A 81 -1.64 12.95 -5.53
N PHE A 82 -0.85 13.42 -6.50
CA PHE A 82 -0.57 14.83 -6.67
C PHE A 82 -1.83 15.65 -6.92
N MET A 83 -2.73 15.18 -7.80
CA MET A 83 -4.00 15.85 -8.08
C MET A 83 -4.90 15.93 -6.85
N VAL A 84 -4.96 14.87 -6.03
CA VAL A 84 -5.77 14.86 -4.79
C VAL A 84 -5.18 15.80 -3.73
N ASN A 85 -3.85 15.89 -3.64
CA ASN A 85 -3.18 16.75 -2.66
C ASN A 85 -3.04 18.21 -3.14
N TRP A 86 -3.17 18.46 -4.44
CA TRP A 86 -3.18 19.81 -5.01
C TRP A 86 -4.50 20.49 -4.65
N THR A 87 -4.48 21.21 -3.52
CA THR A 87 -5.57 22.07 -3.06
C THR A 87 -6.11 22.93 -4.20
N ALA A 88 -7.31 22.62 -4.68
CA ALA A 88 -8.20 23.65 -5.17
C ALA A 88 -8.38 24.61 -4.00
N LYS A 89 -7.71 25.77 -4.03
CA LYS A 89 -8.03 26.86 -3.12
C LYS A 89 -9.55 27.02 -3.20
N GLU A 90 -10.27 26.72 -2.13
CA GLU A 90 -11.63 27.22 -1.99
C GLU A 90 -11.51 28.73 -2.14
N VAL A 91 -11.98 29.22 -3.29
CA VAL A 91 -12.32 30.62 -3.45
C VAL A 91 -13.44 30.84 -2.46
N LYS A 92 -13.11 31.25 -1.24
CA LYS A 92 -14.08 31.81 -0.30
C LYS A 92 -14.73 32.96 -1.04
N SER A 93 -15.94 32.73 -1.55
CA SER A 93 -16.83 33.82 -1.93
C SER A 93 -17.07 34.61 -0.65
N VAL A 94 -16.60 35.86 -0.68
CA VAL A 94 -16.93 36.91 0.29
C VAL A 94 -18.44 37.09 0.35
#